data_AF-A0A0U3AH27-F1
#
_entry.id   AF-A0A0U3AH27-F1
#
_cell.length_a   1.000
_cell.length_b   1.000
_cell.length_c   1.000
_cell.angle_alpha   90.00
_cell.angle_beta   90.00
_cell.angle_gamma   90.00
#
_symmetry.space_group_name_H-M   'P 1'
#
loop_
_entity.id
_entity.type
_entity.pdbx_description
1 polymer ?
#
loop_
_entity_poly.entity_id
_entity_poly.type
_entity_poly.pdbx_seq_one_letter_code
_entity_poly.pdbx_strand_id
1 'polypeptide(L)'
;AEIRSESLGAYVISMAKQASDVLLVHLLQKISGRKKQLRVVPLFETIDDLQNAPRILKTLLAIPEYRSLIDNRQEIMIGYSDSAKEFSLRRGISTAVRKKSLRSVRKRAWR
;
A
#
# COMPACT_ATOMS: atom_id res chain seq x y z
N ALA A 1 16.21 -17.52 17.04
CA ALA A 1 16.26 -16.14 17.57
C ALA A 1 15.06 -15.38 17.03
N GLU A 2 14.23 -14.81 17.90
CA GLU A 2 13.07 -14.02 17.48
C GLU A 2 13.53 -12.58 17.14
N ILE A 3 13.27 -12.12 15.92
CA ILE A 3 13.67 -10.78 15.46
C ILE A 3 12.81 -9.75 16.20
N ARG A 4 13.45 -8.75 16.83
CA ARG A 4 12.75 -7.65 17.51
C ARG A 4 11.86 -6.90 16.52
N SER A 5 10.67 -6.52 16.97
CA SER A 5 9.68 -5.86 16.10
C SER A 5 10.14 -4.49 15.59
N GLU A 6 11.05 -3.82 16.31
CA GLU A 6 11.62 -2.54 15.87
C GLU A 6 12.60 -2.68 14.69
N SER A 7 13.12 -3.89 14.45
CA SER A 7 14.09 -4.16 13.38
C SER A 7 13.44 -4.40 12.02
N LEU A 8 12.10 -4.47 11.95
CA LEU A 8 11.35 -4.74 10.72
C LEU A 8 10.51 -3.51 10.33
N GLY A 9 10.69 -3.05 9.10
CA GLY A 9 9.98 -1.92 8.54
C GLY A 9 8.61 -2.30 7.99
N ALA A 10 8.43 -2.14 6.69
CA ALA A 10 7.23 -2.53 5.97
C ALA A 10 7.43 -3.89 5.27
N TYR A 11 6.36 -4.67 5.18
CA TYR A 11 6.29 -5.84 4.32
C TYR A 11 5.85 -5.39 2.93
N VAL A 12 6.78 -5.41 1.98
CA VAL A 12 6.50 -5.01 0.59
C VAL A 12 6.01 -6.21 -0.20
N ILE A 13 4.88 -6.07 -0.88
CA ILE A 13 4.34 -7.07 -1.81
C ILE A 13 4.69 -6.64 -3.23
N SER A 14 5.69 -7.28 -3.82
CA SER A 14 6.01 -7.11 -5.24
C SER A 14 4.90 -7.66 -6.14
N MET A 15 4.74 -7.11 -7.34
CA MET A 15 3.71 -7.54 -8.30
C MET A 15 2.28 -7.61 -7.72
N ALA A 16 1.90 -6.66 -6.86
CA ALA A 16 0.56 -6.63 -6.27
C ALA A 16 -0.49 -6.26 -7.33
N LYS A 17 -1.48 -7.14 -7.56
CA LYS A 17 -2.50 -6.97 -8.62
C LYS A 17 -3.92 -6.87 -8.10
N GLN A 18 -4.18 -7.35 -6.88
CA GLN A 18 -5.53 -7.45 -6.32
C GLN A 18 -5.57 -7.07 -4.84
N ALA A 19 -6.76 -6.73 -4.35
CA ALA A 19 -6.98 -6.46 -2.92
C ALA A 19 -6.72 -7.71 -2.06
N SER A 20 -6.99 -8.90 -2.61
CA SER A 20 -6.71 -10.20 -1.97
C SER A 20 -5.25 -10.35 -1.59
N ASP A 21 -4.32 -9.84 -2.40
CA ASP A 21 -2.87 -9.99 -2.18
C ASP A 21 -2.47 -9.30 -0.86
N VAL A 22 -3.03 -8.12 -0.61
CA VAL A 22 -2.80 -7.35 0.62
C VAL A 22 -3.46 -8.03 1.82
N LEU A 23 -4.70 -8.48 1.68
CA LEU A 23 -5.44 -9.14 2.76
C LEU A 23 -4.81 -10.47 3.16
N LEU A 24 -4.29 -11.23 2.19
CA LEU A 24 -3.61 -12.50 2.42
C LEU A 24 -2.39 -12.31 3.31
N VAL A 25 -1.58 -11.28 3.09
CA VAL A 25 -0.41 -11.00 3.95
C VAL A 25 -0.83 -10.62 5.37
N HIS A 26 -1.93 -9.88 5.56
CA HIS A 26 -2.45 -9.63 6.90
C HIS A 26 -2.93 -10.91 7.59
N LEU A 27 -3.59 -11.81 6.84
CA LEU A 27 -4.02 -13.11 7.35
C LEU A 27 -2.82 -13.96 7.75
N LEU A 28 -1.80 -14.05 6.90
CA LEU A 28 -0.57 -14.80 7.16
C LEU A 28 0.13 -14.33 8.44
N GLN A 29 0.20 -13.02 8.66
CA GLN A 29 0.77 -12.46 9.89
C GLN A 29 -0.07 -12.78 11.14
N LYS A 30 -1.40 -12.85 11.00
CA LYS A 30 -2.30 -13.24 12.09
C LYS A 30 -2.11 -14.71 12.46
N ILE A 31 -2.07 -15.61 11.48
CA ILE A 31 -1.90 -17.05 11.74
C ILE A 31 -0.48 -17.40 12.19
N SER A 32 0.53 -16.59 11.83
CA SER A 32 1.91 -16.79 12.30
C SER A 32 2.12 -16.44 13.78
N GLY A 33 1.07 -16.04 14.49
CA GLY A 33 1.15 -15.65 15.91
C GLY A 33 1.95 -14.37 16.17
N ARG A 34 2.18 -13.52 15.16
CA ARG A 34 2.94 -12.28 15.34
C ARG A 34 2.16 -11.32 16.23
N LYS A 35 2.73 -10.96 17.40
CA LYS A 35 2.14 -10.00 18.35
C LYS A 35 1.94 -8.61 17.75
N LYS A 36 2.84 -8.18 16.87
CA LYS A 36 2.77 -6.89 16.16
C LYS A 36 2.83 -7.13 14.66
N GLN A 37 1.74 -6.79 13.97
CA GLN A 37 1.69 -6.87 12.51
C GLN A 37 2.56 -5.78 11.89
N LEU A 38 3.25 -6.13 10.80
CA LEU A 38 3.99 -5.21 9.97
C LEU A 38 3.03 -4.44 9.06
N ARG A 39 3.44 -3.23 8.68
CA ARG A 39 2.74 -2.46 7.66
C ARG A 39 2.87 -3.16 6.32
N VAL A 40 1.76 -3.45 5.67
CA VAL A 40 1.74 -4.11 4.36
C VAL A 40 1.68 -3.04 3.27
N VAL A 41 2.63 -3.08 2.35
CA VAL A 41 2.82 -2.08 1.31
C VAL A 41 2.78 -2.75 -0.06
N PRO A 42 1.70 -2.60 -0.85
CA PRO A 42 1.68 -3.08 -2.21
C PRO A 42 2.62 -2.24 -3.09
N LEU A 43 3.39 -2.91 -3.92
CA LEU A 43 4.25 -2.32 -4.94
C LEU A 43 3.60 -2.46 -6.31
N PHE A 44 3.30 -1.33 -6.95
CA PHE A 44 2.76 -1.26 -8.31
C PHE A 44 3.87 -0.88 -9.29
N GLU A 45 4.20 -1.76 -10.23
CA GLU A 45 5.43 -1.67 -11.06
C GLU A 45 5.13 -1.41 -12.53
N THR A 46 4.01 -1.93 -13.04
CA THR A 46 3.59 -1.77 -14.44
C THR A 46 2.57 -0.64 -14.61
N ILE A 47 2.37 -0.17 -15.84
CA ILE A 47 1.32 0.81 -16.16
C ILE A 47 -0.05 0.26 -15.78
N ASP A 48 -0.32 -1.00 -16.10
CA ASP A 48 -1.60 -1.63 -15.85
C ASP A 48 -1.87 -1.73 -14.34
N ASP A 49 -0.85 -2.04 -13.55
CA ASP A 49 -0.96 -2.05 -12.08
C ASP A 49 -1.27 -0.64 -11.54
N LEU A 50 -0.62 0.39 -12.07
CA LEU A 50 -0.88 1.79 -11.68
C LEU A 50 -2.28 2.27 -12.09
N GLN A 51 -2.78 1.84 -13.24
CA GLN A 51 -4.15 2.11 -13.68
C GLN A 51 -5.17 1.42 -12.78
N ASN A 52 -4.88 0.20 -12.33
CA ASN A 52 -5.74 -0.58 -11.45
C ASN A 52 -5.62 -0.22 -9.96
N ALA A 53 -4.51 0.40 -9.54
CA ALA A 53 -4.22 0.74 -8.15
C ALA A 53 -5.34 1.52 -7.44
N PRO A 54 -5.98 2.56 -8.03
CA PRO A 54 -7.10 3.25 -7.39
C PRO A 54 -8.29 2.34 -7.09
N ARG A 55 -8.60 1.40 -7.99
CA ARG A 55 -9.67 0.41 -7.80
C ARG A 55 -9.33 -0.53 -6.64
N ILE A 56 -8.11 -1.06 -6.62
CA ILE A 56 -7.61 -1.95 -5.56
C ILE A 56 -7.68 -1.24 -4.20
N LEU A 57 -7.15 -0.02 -4.10
CA LEU A 57 -7.17 0.77 -2.88
C LEU A 57 -8.58 1.15 -2.44
N LYS A 58 -9.49 1.44 -3.39
CA LYS A 58 -10.89 1.70 -3.06
C LYS A 58 -11.57 0.47 -2.47
N THR A 59 -11.33 -0.71 -3.04
CA THR A 59 -11.86 -1.99 -2.50
C THR A 59 -11.34 -2.25 -1.10
N LEU A 60 -10.03 -2.10 -0.88
CA LEU A 60 -9.42 -2.27 0.45
C LEU A 60 -9.98 -1.28 1.47
N LEU A 61 -10.03 0.01 1.12
CA LEU A 61 -10.54 1.07 1.99
C LEU A 61 -12.08 1.06 2.12
N ALA A 62 -12.80 0.21 1.41
CA ALA A 62 -14.22 0.00 1.62
C ALA A 62 -14.49 -0.94 2.80
N ILE A 63 -13.51 -1.75 3.20
CA ILE A 63 -13.59 -2.73 4.29
C ILE A 63 -13.31 -2.02 5.62
N PRO A 64 -14.29 -1.86 6.53
CA PRO A 64 -14.09 -1.15 7.80
C PRO A 64 -13.00 -1.77 8.69
N GLU A 65 -12.92 -3.09 8.73
CA GLU A 65 -11.95 -3.87 9.51
C GLU A 65 -10.53 -3.60 9.02
N TYR A 66 -10.36 -3.50 7.70
CA TYR A 66 -9.08 -3.15 7.10
C TYR A 66 -8.66 -1.73 7.46
N ARG A 67 -9.58 -0.77 7.39
CA ARG A 67 -9.31 0.63 7.79
C ARG A 67 -8.89 0.75 9.25
N SER A 68 -9.53 -0.02 10.13
CA SER A 68 -9.17 -0.08 11.54
C SER A 68 -7.78 -0.69 11.73
N LEU A 69 -7.45 -1.72 10.96
CA LEU A 69 -6.15 -2.40 11.02
C LEU A 69 -5.00 -1.48 10.62
N ILE A 70 -5.19 -0.63 9.61
CA ILE A 70 -4.16 0.30 9.12
C ILE A 70 -4.20 1.69 9.76
N ASP A 71 -5.05 1.92 10.77
CA ASP A 71 -5.29 3.24 11.38
C ASP A 71 -5.57 4.35 10.33
N ASN A 72 -6.39 4.01 9.32
CA ASN A 72 -6.69 4.86 8.16
C ASN A 72 -5.44 5.39 7.40
N ARG A 73 -4.28 4.73 7.52
CA ARG A 73 -3.03 5.12 6.86
C ARG A 73 -2.51 3.99 5.99
N GLN A 74 -2.70 4.13 4.68
CA GLN A 74 -2.13 3.20 3.71
C GLN A 74 -0.84 3.77 3.11
N GLU A 75 0.22 2.97 3.14
CA GLU A 75 1.46 3.20 2.39
C GLU A 75 1.43 2.36 1.11
N ILE A 76 1.83 2.95 -0.02
CA ILE A 76 1.99 2.24 -1.29
C ILE A 76 3.37 2.52 -1.84
N MET A 77 3.93 1.56 -2.56
CA MET A 77 5.19 1.73 -3.28
C MET A 77 4.90 1.78 -4.78
N ILE A 78 5.58 2.70 -5.47
CA ILE A 78 5.47 2.86 -6.92
C ILE A 78 6.83 2.52 -7.51
N GLY A 79 6.87 1.47 -8.32
CA GLY A 79 8.04 1.11 -9.11
C GLY A 79 8.17 2.07 -10.28
N TYR A 80 9.28 2.80 -10.35
CA TYR A 80 9.58 3.66 -11.50
C TYR A 80 10.33 2.86 -12.56
N SER A 81 9.58 2.22 -13.47
CA SER A 81 9.98 2.17 -14.88
C SER A 81 9.34 3.39 -15.56
N ASP A 82 9.93 3.97 -16.61
CA ASP A 82 9.55 5.28 -17.22
C ASP A 82 8.03 5.56 -17.36
N SER A 83 7.23 4.50 -17.46
CA SER A 83 5.78 4.45 -17.43
C SER A 83 5.06 5.11 -16.23
N ALA A 84 5.62 5.07 -15.02
CA ALA A 84 4.99 5.66 -13.82
C ALA A 84 5.01 7.20 -13.82
N LYS A 85 5.97 7.78 -14.56
CA LYS A 85 6.16 9.22 -14.70
C LYS A 85 5.07 9.85 -15.59
N GLU A 86 4.67 9.17 -16.66
CA GLU A 86 3.63 9.65 -17.58
C GLU A 86 2.21 9.54 -16.99
N PHE A 87 1.95 8.48 -16.21
CA PHE A 87 0.64 8.28 -15.57
C PHE A 87 0.31 9.35 -14.52
N SER A 88 1.30 9.72 -13.70
CA SER A 88 1.14 10.73 -12.65
C SER A 88 0.87 12.13 -13.23
N LEU A 89 1.51 12.45 -14.36
CA LEU A 89 1.38 13.75 -15.04
C LEU A 89 0.01 13.89 -15.74
N ARG A 90 -0.50 12.81 -16.35
CA ARG A 90 -1.73 12.86 -17.16
C ARG A 90 -3.04 13.01 -16.37
N ARG A 91 -3.07 12.63 -15.08
CA ARG A 91 -4.35 12.59 -14.31
C ARG A 91 -4.55 13.72 -13.29
N GLY A 92 -3.67 14.73 -13.25
CA GLY A 92 -3.84 15.85 -12.31
C GLY A 92 -3.94 15.41 -10.85
N ILE A 93 -3.47 14.20 -10.53
CA ILE A 93 -3.39 13.72 -9.17
C ILE A 93 -2.24 14.49 -8.54
N SER A 94 -2.56 15.47 -7.69
CA SER A 94 -1.56 16.17 -6.88
C SER A 94 -1.00 15.21 -5.83
N THR A 95 -0.12 14.31 -6.27
CA THR A 95 0.78 13.57 -5.40
C THR A 95 2.01 14.43 -5.23
N ALA A 96 2.24 14.93 -4.01
CA ALA A 96 3.56 15.41 -3.62
C ALA A 96 4.52 14.22 -3.62
N VAL A 97 5.01 13.81 -4.79
CA VAL A 97 5.99 12.73 -4.93
C VAL A 97 7.35 13.33 -4.62
N ARG A 98 7.86 13.01 -3.43
CA ARG A 98 9.20 13.44 -3.01
C ARG A 98 10.17 12.29 -3.29
N LYS A 99 11.22 12.56 -4.07
CA LYS A 99 12.41 11.70 -4.23
C LYS A 99 12.82 11.19 -2.84
N LYS A 100 12.75 9.87 -2.65
CA LYS A 100 13.00 9.13 -1.40
C LYS A 100 12.18 9.66 -0.20
N SER A 101 10.90 9.29 -0.08
CA SER A 101 10.09 9.74 1.06
C SER A 101 8.84 8.88 1.29
N LEU A 102 8.79 8.21 2.44
CA LEU A 102 7.56 7.76 3.09
C LEU A 102 6.51 8.88 3.02
N ARG A 103 5.34 8.60 2.46
CA ARG A 103 4.15 9.46 2.56
C ARG A 103 2.93 8.59 2.81
N SER A 104 2.43 8.69 4.04
CA SER A 104 1.15 8.15 4.46
C SER A 104 0.02 8.87 3.70
N VAL A 105 -0.78 8.12 2.95
CA VAL A 105 -1.97 8.66 2.29
C VAL A 105 -3.04 8.85 3.37
N ARG A 106 -3.37 10.10 3.68
CA ARG A 106 -4.43 10.49 4.62
C ARG A 106 -5.60 11.06 3.80
N LYS A 107 -6.73 10.36 3.71
CA LYS A 107 -7.94 10.86 3.04
C LYS A 107 -8.45 12.12 3.76
N ARG A 108 -8.50 13.24 3.05
CA ARG A 108 -9.31 14.41 3.44
C ARG A 108 -10.71 14.18 2.85
N ALA A 109 -11.72 14.26 3.71
CA ALA A 109 -13.12 14.07 3.37
C ALA A 109 -13.55 15.08 2.29
N TRP A 110 -14.20 14.59 1.24
CA TRP A 110 -14.93 15.42 0.29
C TRP A 110 -16.39 15.42 0.75
N ARG A 111 -16.87 16.60 1.13
CA ARG A 111 -18.28 17.00 1.07
C ARG A 111 -18.62 17.34 -0.38
#